data_AF-A0A8H7BKA1-F1
#
_entry.id   AF-A0A8H7BKA1-F1
#
_cell.length_a   1.000
_cell.length_b   1.000
_cell.length_c   1.000
_cell.angle_alpha   90.00
_cell.angle_beta   90.00
_cell.angle_gamma   90.00
#
_symmetry.space_group_name_H-M   'P 1'
#
loop_
_entity.id
_entity.type
_entity.pdbx_description
1 polymer ?
#
loop_
_entity_poly.entity_id
_entity_poly.type
_entity_poly.pdbx_seq_one_letter_code
_entity_poly.pdbx_strand_id
1 'polypeptide(L)'
;MYQNRQNQRKELAIQSIVNETVKSRPTIPVPAVASASGATVQNWNVEHIDTVDNRVQFRQAQAFECSASPIPGILDTESLLDDYTTAPTDNAFVTPTAAAPVDENTPVPSTSFMSDNYHDRLYPYVFSDIGSWPDNVEEWDVDGLDVLDHLQAIWERSKQGAEAGDLSDLRILEKSLSCTKYLTHQQHQQVIRDLASVFDQHMPAMNKDISFWANDLTTKEYLSSLDVKKACLDVLNLAMESKDDVSFLAASIMFSWLPRLPQQPPSAPSDVEDTHVHNYLDALLNDIYGSEPIFVQEWANGFLSTARFKPDWVAFVKPWFTRFDIGVCEVKTTRTNAGVFSDYVKLGLEMRDMLNELIKQGLDHAQVCGILVKETYVMDLKWPVYRMVMLSSVRLPDSVATFSLFPSVFRAVLQTKNIATSVVHHLDELQASLSKGKRKLSATASYHHTFPKCTRLKE
;
A
#
# COMPACT_ATOMS: atom_id res chain seq x y z
N MET A 1 0.33 37.80 -1.08
CA MET A 1 1.75 37.46 -1.34
C MET A 1 1.96 36.02 -1.78
N TYR A 2 1.54 34.97 -1.03
CA TYR A 2 1.78 33.57 -1.45
C TYR A 2 1.12 33.22 -2.80
N GLN A 3 -0.17 33.54 -2.96
CA GLN A 3 -0.91 33.37 -4.23
C GLN A 3 -0.16 33.97 -5.44
N ASN A 4 0.32 35.21 -5.34
CA ASN A 4 1.07 35.86 -6.42
C ASN A 4 2.35 35.10 -6.81
N ARG A 5 3.08 34.51 -5.85
CA ARG A 5 4.28 33.71 -6.16
C ARG A 5 3.93 32.38 -6.84
N GLN A 6 2.77 31.79 -6.52
CA GLN A 6 2.30 30.59 -7.22
C GLN A 6 1.80 30.91 -8.64
N ASN A 7 1.07 32.01 -8.82
CA ASN A 7 0.63 32.45 -10.16
C ASN A 7 1.83 32.80 -11.05
N GLN A 8 2.81 33.56 -10.54
CA GLN A 8 4.03 33.93 -11.27
C GLN A 8 4.87 32.69 -11.66
N ARG A 9 4.88 31.63 -10.84
CA ARG A 9 5.51 30.35 -11.19
C ARG A 9 4.77 29.64 -12.33
N LYS A 10 3.43 29.65 -12.33
CA LYS A 10 2.62 29.08 -13.42
C LYS A 10 2.82 29.83 -14.74
N GLU A 11 2.87 31.16 -14.72
CA GLU A 11 3.12 31.99 -15.91
C GLU A 11 4.50 31.69 -16.53
N LEU A 12 5.55 31.61 -15.70
CA LEU A 12 6.90 31.27 -16.16
C LEU A 12 7.00 29.84 -16.73
N ALA A 13 6.31 28.87 -16.13
CA ALA A 13 6.26 27.50 -16.65
C ALA A 13 5.57 27.44 -18.03
N ILE A 14 4.43 28.12 -18.19
CA ILE A 14 3.71 28.22 -19.47
C ILE A 14 4.59 28.89 -20.53
N GLN A 15 5.31 29.97 -20.19
CA GLN A 15 6.24 30.63 -21.11
C GLN A 15 7.42 29.72 -21.52
N SER A 16 7.94 28.85 -20.64
CA SER A 16 8.97 27.87 -21.00
C SER A 16 8.46 26.89 -22.05
N ILE A 17 7.30 26.28 -21.80
CA ILE A 17 6.67 25.27 -22.69
C ILE A 17 6.38 25.86 -24.07
N VAL A 18 5.86 27.10 -24.14
CA VAL A 18 5.62 27.81 -25.41
C VAL A 18 6.94 28.05 -26.16
N ASN A 19 8.00 28.48 -25.48
CA ASN A 19 9.30 28.75 -26.09
C ASN A 19 10.00 27.49 -26.62
N GLU A 20 9.79 26.32 -26.01
CA GLU A 20 10.30 25.03 -26.50
C GLU A 20 9.45 24.47 -27.66
N THR A 21 8.13 24.65 -27.60
CA THR A 21 7.20 24.28 -28.67
C THR A 21 7.44 25.07 -29.96
N VAL A 22 7.84 26.35 -29.85
CA VAL A 22 8.19 27.19 -31.02
C VAL A 22 9.53 26.78 -31.65
N LYS A 23 10.48 26.26 -30.86
CA LYS A 23 11.82 25.85 -31.35
C LYS A 23 11.87 24.47 -32.03
N SER A 24 10.84 23.64 -31.85
CA SER A 24 10.85 22.22 -32.22
C SER A 24 10.12 21.88 -33.52
N ARG A 25 9.53 22.86 -34.23
CA ARG A 25 8.85 22.63 -35.53
C ARG A 25 9.85 22.31 -36.66
N PRO A 26 9.78 21.11 -37.29
CA PRO A 26 10.58 20.81 -38.48
C PRO A 26 10.01 21.52 -39.71
N THR A 27 10.88 22.03 -40.58
CA THR A 27 10.48 22.60 -41.87
C THR A 27 10.18 21.49 -42.87
N ILE A 28 8.91 21.12 -43.05
CA ILE A 28 8.49 20.09 -44.01
C ILE A 28 8.61 20.66 -45.45
N PRO A 29 9.36 20.01 -46.36
CA PRO A 29 9.39 20.41 -47.77
C PRO A 29 8.08 20.02 -48.47
N VAL A 30 7.52 20.94 -49.25
CA VAL A 30 6.27 20.72 -50.00
C VAL A 30 6.52 19.82 -51.22
N PRO A 31 5.84 18.67 -51.38
CA PRO A 31 5.92 17.86 -52.59
C PRO A 31 5.25 18.56 -53.78
N ALA A 32 5.84 18.43 -54.97
CA ALA A 32 5.25 18.96 -56.19
C ALA A 32 4.00 18.18 -56.63
N VAL A 33 3.00 18.89 -57.18
CA VAL A 33 1.80 18.28 -57.75
C VAL A 33 2.12 17.57 -59.06
N ALA A 34 1.75 16.29 -59.17
CA ALA A 34 1.76 15.53 -60.42
C ALA A 34 0.33 15.02 -60.72
N SER A 35 -0.04 14.96 -62.00
CA SER A 35 -1.41 14.74 -62.46
C SER A 35 -1.78 13.26 -62.60
N ALA A 36 -3.10 12.98 -62.52
CA ALA A 36 -3.66 11.64 -62.56
C ALA A 36 -3.77 11.04 -63.96
N SER A 37 -3.70 9.70 -64.07
CA SER A 37 -4.59 8.86 -64.90
C SER A 37 -4.26 7.38 -64.69
N GLY A 38 -5.22 6.49 -64.99
CA GLY A 38 -5.01 5.03 -65.00
C GLY A 38 -5.93 4.28 -64.02
N ALA A 39 -7.05 3.75 -64.52
CA ALA A 39 -7.94 2.85 -63.79
C ALA A 39 -8.06 1.52 -64.54
N THR A 40 -8.08 0.40 -63.82
CA THR A 40 -8.53 -0.90 -64.34
C THR A 40 -9.09 -1.74 -63.19
N VAL A 41 -10.07 -2.59 -63.49
CA VAL A 41 -10.81 -3.43 -62.53
C VAL A 41 -10.56 -4.90 -62.84
N GLN A 42 -10.44 -5.74 -61.80
CA GLN A 42 -10.71 -7.20 -61.70
C GLN A 42 -9.99 -7.74 -60.44
N ASN A 43 -10.44 -8.77 -59.72
CA ASN A 43 -11.71 -9.51 -59.76
C ASN A 43 -12.01 -10.10 -58.36
N TRP A 44 -13.24 -10.51 -58.09
CA TRP A 44 -13.56 -11.38 -56.94
C TRP A 44 -13.20 -12.85 -57.25
N ASN A 45 -12.93 -13.63 -56.19
CA ASN A 45 -13.47 -14.99 -56.06
C ASN A 45 -13.48 -15.44 -54.59
N VAL A 46 -14.34 -16.42 -54.29
CA VAL A 46 -14.68 -16.94 -52.95
C VAL A 46 -14.47 -18.47 -52.95
N GLU A 47 -14.72 -19.13 -51.81
CA GLU A 47 -14.72 -20.59 -51.54
C GLU A 47 -13.34 -21.14 -51.09
N HIS A 48 -13.25 -22.04 -50.11
CA HIS A 48 -14.20 -23.10 -49.70
C HIS A 48 -14.83 -22.99 -48.29
N ILE A 49 -15.87 -23.82 -48.11
CA ILE A 49 -16.53 -24.19 -46.86
C ILE A 49 -16.49 -25.73 -46.76
N ASP A 50 -16.22 -26.30 -45.58
CA ASP A 50 -16.79 -27.58 -45.07
C ASP A 50 -16.12 -28.00 -43.74
N THR A 51 -16.73 -28.72 -42.78
CA THR A 51 -18.10 -28.68 -42.20
C THR A 51 -18.14 -29.54 -40.92
N VAL A 52 -18.96 -29.16 -39.92
CA VAL A 52 -19.71 -30.04 -38.96
C VAL A 52 -18.89 -30.91 -37.97
N ASP A 53 -19.30 -31.16 -36.70
CA ASP A 53 -20.51 -30.81 -35.91
C ASP A 53 -20.08 -29.90 -34.70
N ASN A 54 -20.41 -30.01 -33.40
CA ASN A 54 -21.31 -30.87 -32.59
C ASN A 54 -21.88 -30.10 -31.36
N ARG A 55 -22.54 -30.84 -30.48
CA ARG A 55 -23.29 -30.47 -29.25
C ARG A 55 -22.32 -30.31 -28.05
N VAL A 56 -22.68 -29.74 -26.90
CA VAL A 56 -23.91 -29.91 -26.07
C VAL A 56 -24.27 -28.62 -25.31
N GLN A 57 -25.57 -28.47 -24.98
CA GLN A 57 -26.13 -27.35 -24.20
C GLN A 57 -25.88 -27.48 -22.68
N PHE A 58 -25.83 -26.36 -21.96
CA PHE A 58 -26.56 -26.24 -20.69
C PHE A 58 -27.17 -24.83 -20.54
N ARG A 59 -28.14 -24.68 -19.61
CA ARG A 59 -29.00 -23.50 -19.43
C ARG A 59 -28.77 -22.82 -18.08
N GLN A 60 -29.42 -21.65 -17.94
CA GLN A 60 -29.73 -20.91 -16.70
C GLN A 60 -28.59 -20.14 -16.02
N ALA A 61 -28.65 -18.82 -16.20
CA ALA A 61 -28.52 -17.88 -15.09
C ALA A 61 -29.89 -17.18 -14.91
N GLN A 62 -30.35 -16.99 -13.68
CA GLN A 62 -31.57 -16.22 -13.39
C GLN A 62 -31.22 -14.74 -13.25
N ALA A 63 -32.06 -13.86 -13.81
CA ALA A 63 -32.01 -12.45 -13.48
C ALA A 63 -32.70 -12.22 -12.14
N PHE A 64 -32.02 -11.51 -11.22
CA PHE A 64 -32.64 -10.92 -10.04
C PHE A 64 -32.74 -9.42 -10.26
N GLU A 65 -33.98 -8.92 -10.40
CA GLU A 65 -34.27 -7.49 -10.46
C GLU A 65 -34.40 -6.95 -9.03
N CYS A 66 -33.40 -6.20 -8.55
CA CYS A 66 -33.51 -5.46 -7.30
C CYS A 66 -34.16 -4.09 -7.55
N SER A 67 -35.48 -4.02 -7.34
CA SER A 67 -36.24 -2.77 -7.42
C SER A 67 -35.90 -1.83 -6.26
N ALA A 68 -35.28 -0.69 -6.54
CA ALA A 68 -35.05 0.35 -5.54
C ALA A 68 -36.35 1.13 -5.23
N SER A 69 -36.54 1.50 -3.95
CA SER A 69 -37.51 2.51 -3.52
C SER A 69 -37.05 3.15 -2.20
N PRO A 70 -37.37 4.43 -1.94
CA PRO A 70 -36.62 5.25 -0.97
C PRO A 70 -37.18 5.19 0.46
N ILE A 71 -36.29 5.46 1.43
CA ILE A 71 -36.67 5.78 2.81
C ILE A 71 -36.22 7.22 3.11
N PRO A 72 -37.14 8.14 3.49
CA PRO A 72 -36.80 9.46 3.99
C PRO A 72 -36.67 9.47 5.53
N GLY A 73 -35.77 10.29 6.07
CA GLY A 73 -35.66 10.49 7.52
C GLY A 73 -34.38 11.17 7.96
N ILE A 74 -34.36 12.50 7.91
CA ILE A 74 -33.34 13.29 8.65
C ILE A 74 -33.84 13.46 10.08
N LEU A 75 -32.98 13.19 11.06
CA LEU A 75 -33.16 13.56 12.46
C LEU A 75 -31.82 14.05 13.02
N ASP A 76 -31.84 15.21 13.67
CA ASP A 76 -30.64 15.85 14.22
C ASP A 76 -30.22 15.22 15.54
N THR A 77 -28.91 14.98 15.71
CA THR A 77 -28.30 14.62 17.00
C THR A 77 -27.00 15.39 17.20
N GLU A 78 -27.10 16.63 17.69
CA GLU A 78 -25.99 17.29 18.38
C GLU A 78 -25.88 16.74 19.82
N SER A 79 -24.73 17.00 20.47
CA SER A 79 -24.40 16.67 21.87
C SER A 79 -24.27 15.18 22.25
N LEU A 80 -23.07 14.63 22.04
CA LEU A 80 -22.42 13.60 22.88
C LEU A 80 -20.95 13.45 22.43
N LEU A 81 -20.07 14.35 22.88
CA LEU A 81 -18.69 14.44 22.41
C LEU A 81 -17.73 15.03 23.46
N ASP A 82 -17.77 14.47 24.67
CA ASP A 82 -16.85 14.74 25.79
C ASP A 82 -16.69 13.42 26.59
N ASP A 83 -15.64 12.62 26.31
CA ASP A 83 -14.93 11.71 27.28
C ASP A 83 -13.92 10.74 26.62
N TYR A 84 -13.92 10.57 25.28
CA TYR A 84 -12.97 9.66 24.62
C TYR A 84 -11.58 10.28 24.37
N THR A 85 -10.54 9.43 24.44
CA THR A 85 -9.13 9.66 24.05
C THR A 85 -8.27 10.59 24.92
N THR A 86 -7.88 10.09 26.10
CA THR A 86 -6.48 10.27 26.54
C THR A 86 -5.67 9.05 26.06
N ALA A 87 -4.95 9.19 24.93
CA ALA A 87 -3.99 8.17 24.52
C ALA A 87 -2.86 8.08 25.57
N PRO A 88 -2.36 6.88 25.93
CA PRO A 88 -1.36 6.71 27.00
C PRO A 88 -0.01 7.33 26.59
N THR A 89 0.31 8.50 27.15
CA THR A 89 1.46 9.32 26.74
C THR A 89 2.83 8.77 27.17
N ASP A 90 2.86 7.88 28.16
CA ASP A 90 4.09 7.44 28.85
C ASP A 90 4.41 5.95 28.65
N ASN A 91 3.89 5.33 27.59
CA ASN A 91 4.33 4.00 27.17
C ASN A 91 5.77 4.05 26.66
N ALA A 92 6.73 3.87 27.56
CA ALA A 92 8.15 3.72 27.23
C ALA A 92 8.33 2.62 26.17
N PHE A 93 9.04 2.92 25.09
CA PHE A 93 9.09 2.08 23.89
C PHE A 93 9.72 0.71 24.16
N VAL A 94 8.86 -0.29 24.40
CA VAL A 94 9.20 -1.72 24.49
C VAL A 94 10.11 -2.10 23.34
N THR A 95 11.35 -2.44 23.70
CA THR A 95 12.49 -2.52 22.81
C THR A 95 13.00 -3.95 22.80
N PRO A 96 12.78 -4.72 21.72
CA PRO A 96 13.55 -5.91 21.49
C PRO A 96 14.99 -5.52 21.13
N THR A 97 15.95 -6.25 21.70
CA THR A 97 17.37 -6.20 21.38
C THR A 97 17.83 -7.62 21.12
N ALA A 98 18.77 -7.82 20.19
CA ALA A 98 19.44 -9.12 20.05
C ALA A 98 20.13 -9.47 21.36
N ALA A 99 19.94 -10.70 21.86
CA ALA A 99 20.90 -11.25 22.81
C ALA A 99 22.28 -11.37 22.14
N ALA A 100 23.34 -11.51 22.94
CA ALA A 100 24.59 -12.05 22.44
C ALA A 100 24.34 -13.46 21.85
N PRO A 101 25.05 -13.87 20.78
CA PRO A 101 24.90 -15.20 20.22
C PRO A 101 25.18 -16.26 21.30
N VAL A 102 24.23 -17.18 21.48
CA VAL A 102 24.34 -18.28 22.44
C VAL A 102 25.32 -19.32 21.90
N ASP A 103 26.13 -19.91 22.77
CA ASP A 103 27.02 -21.03 22.41
C ASP A 103 26.17 -22.21 21.91
N GLU A 104 26.44 -22.69 20.68
CA GLU A 104 25.73 -23.79 20.03
C GLU A 104 25.71 -25.10 20.87
N ASN A 105 26.62 -25.24 21.83
CA ASN A 105 26.69 -26.38 22.74
C ASN A 105 25.74 -26.27 23.95
N THR A 106 25.00 -25.17 24.10
CA THR A 106 24.08 -24.94 25.22
C THR A 106 22.79 -25.77 25.04
N PRO A 107 22.42 -26.68 25.96
CA PRO A 107 21.21 -27.48 25.81
C PRO A 107 19.95 -26.61 25.91
N VAL A 108 19.27 -26.42 24.78
CA VAL A 108 17.99 -25.70 24.73
C VAL A 108 16.92 -26.48 25.51
N PRO A 109 16.20 -25.88 26.47
CA PRO A 109 15.15 -26.57 27.21
C PRO A 109 14.04 -27.09 26.29
N SER A 110 13.74 -28.40 26.37
CA SER A 110 12.79 -29.08 25.47
C SER A 110 11.31 -28.78 25.76
N THR A 111 11.01 -27.58 26.24
CA THR A 111 9.67 -27.03 26.47
C THR A 111 9.27 -25.99 25.42
N SER A 112 10.18 -25.62 24.51
CA SER A 112 9.85 -24.70 23.43
C SER A 112 8.84 -25.34 22.47
N PHE A 113 7.85 -24.56 22.04
CA PHE A 113 6.74 -25.02 21.21
C PHE A 113 7.22 -25.18 19.76
N MET A 114 7.73 -26.36 19.42
CA MET A 114 8.14 -26.69 18.05
C MET A 114 6.91 -26.92 17.15
N SER A 115 6.36 -25.82 16.62
CA SER A 115 5.87 -25.84 15.24
C SER A 115 7.07 -26.04 14.31
N ASP A 116 6.84 -26.63 13.13
CA ASP A 116 7.94 -27.13 12.28
C ASP A 116 9.01 -26.05 11.97
N ASN A 117 10.29 -26.41 12.17
CA ASN A 117 11.46 -25.56 11.91
C ASN A 117 11.53 -25.16 10.41
N TYR A 118 10.81 -24.11 10.02
CA TYR A 118 10.91 -23.59 8.66
C TYR A 118 12.21 -22.80 8.44
N HIS A 119 12.79 -22.26 9.52
CA HIS A 119 14.14 -21.68 9.56
C HIS A 119 14.80 -21.89 10.93
N ASP A 120 16.08 -22.28 10.96
CA ASP A 120 16.89 -22.41 12.18
C ASP A 120 17.34 -21.03 12.71
N ARG A 121 16.38 -20.21 13.14
CA ARG A 121 16.62 -18.87 13.70
C ARG A 121 16.92 -18.96 15.20
N LEU A 122 18.21 -18.99 15.55
CA LEU A 122 18.70 -19.10 16.94
C LEU A 122 18.76 -17.77 17.73
N TYR A 123 18.28 -16.64 17.18
CA TYR A 123 18.34 -15.34 17.87
C TYR A 123 17.33 -15.25 19.03
N PRO A 124 17.78 -15.11 20.30
CA PRO A 124 16.89 -14.84 21.42
C PRO A 124 16.59 -13.34 21.48
N TYR A 125 15.31 -12.99 21.60
CA TYR A 125 14.89 -11.61 21.81
C TYR A 125 14.91 -11.22 23.29
N VAL A 126 15.74 -10.23 23.64
CA VAL A 126 15.70 -9.60 24.96
C VAL A 126 14.85 -8.34 24.88
N PHE A 127 13.76 -8.31 25.65
CA PHE A 127 12.93 -7.11 25.82
C PHE A 127 13.32 -6.43 27.13
N SER A 128 13.63 -5.12 27.08
CA SER A 128 14.08 -4.36 28.26
C SER A 128 12.97 -4.13 29.30
N ASP A 129 11.73 -4.10 28.83
CA ASP A 129 10.49 -4.04 29.57
C ASP A 129 9.39 -4.62 28.66
N ILE A 130 8.35 -5.21 29.24
CA ILE A 130 7.10 -5.55 28.55
C ILE A 130 5.99 -4.97 29.42
N GLY A 131 5.59 -3.74 29.07
CA GLY A 131 4.53 -3.00 29.75
C GLY A 131 3.24 -3.81 29.85
N SER A 132 2.46 -3.57 30.91
CA SER A 132 1.27 -4.34 31.25
C SER A 132 0.23 -4.37 30.13
N TRP A 133 -0.56 -5.44 30.12
CA TRP A 133 -1.83 -5.43 29.42
C TRP A 133 -2.70 -4.25 29.90
N PRO A 134 -3.42 -3.54 29.01
CA PRO A 134 -4.26 -2.42 29.36
C PRO A 134 -5.45 -2.83 30.25
N ASP A 135 -5.70 -2.08 31.32
CA ASP A 135 -6.90 -2.24 32.14
C ASP A 135 -8.14 -1.66 31.42
N ASN A 136 -9.32 -2.28 31.65
CA ASN A 136 -10.63 -1.78 31.20
C ASN A 136 -10.77 -1.56 29.68
N VAL A 137 -10.32 -2.51 28.86
CA VAL A 137 -10.57 -2.50 27.42
C VAL A 137 -12.06 -2.78 27.12
N GLU A 138 -12.62 -2.11 26.11
CA GLU A 138 -13.91 -2.48 25.51
C GLU A 138 -13.83 -3.90 24.93
N GLU A 139 -14.86 -4.73 25.11
CA GLU A 139 -14.91 -6.12 24.66
C GLU A 139 -14.83 -6.24 23.12
N TRP A 140 -14.05 -7.20 22.60
CA TRP A 140 -14.08 -7.59 21.18
C TRP A 140 -14.76 -8.95 21.05
N ASP A 141 -16.09 -8.97 21.23
CA ASP A 141 -16.88 -10.17 20.96
C ASP A 141 -17.06 -10.41 19.45
N VAL A 142 -16.91 -11.67 19.01
CA VAL A 142 -17.23 -12.10 17.64
C VAL A 142 -18.02 -13.43 17.67
N ASP A 143 -19.35 -13.33 17.64
CA ASP A 143 -20.30 -14.47 17.75
C ASP A 143 -20.19 -15.23 19.11
N GLY A 144 -19.92 -14.55 20.24
CA GLY A 144 -19.67 -15.21 21.54
C GLY A 144 -18.21 -15.67 21.74
N LEU A 145 -17.27 -14.94 21.13
CA LEU A 145 -15.82 -15.11 21.24
C LEU A 145 -15.21 -13.77 21.65
N ASP A 146 -14.84 -13.62 22.93
CA ASP A 146 -13.95 -12.52 23.34
C ASP A 146 -12.55 -12.77 22.72
N VAL A 147 -12.18 -11.95 21.75
CA VAL A 147 -10.88 -12.02 21.07
C VAL A 147 -9.77 -11.43 21.94
N LEU A 148 -10.07 -10.50 22.84
CA LEU A 148 -9.08 -9.87 23.74
C LEU A 148 -8.63 -10.81 24.84
N ASP A 149 -9.53 -11.61 25.41
CA ASP A 149 -9.18 -12.66 26.39
C ASP A 149 -8.13 -13.64 25.81
N HIS A 150 -8.30 -14.01 24.53
CA HIS A 150 -7.35 -14.85 23.80
C HIS A 150 -6.03 -14.13 23.48
N LEU A 151 -6.07 -12.83 23.16
CA LEU A 151 -4.88 -12.01 22.93
C LEU A 151 -4.11 -11.71 24.22
N GLN A 152 -4.78 -11.53 25.36
CA GLN A 152 -4.16 -11.41 26.67
C GLN A 152 -3.44 -12.72 27.03
N ALA A 153 -4.07 -13.88 26.83
CA ALA A 153 -3.45 -15.19 27.05
C ALA A 153 -2.22 -15.42 26.13
N ILE A 154 -2.19 -14.83 24.94
CA ILE A 154 -1.01 -14.79 24.06
C ILE A 154 0.06 -13.85 24.62
N TRP A 155 -0.31 -12.64 25.06
CA TRP A 155 0.60 -11.64 25.63
C TRP A 155 1.27 -12.14 26.91
N GLU A 156 0.52 -12.68 27.88
CA GLU A 156 1.05 -13.20 29.15
C GLU A 156 2.11 -14.29 28.92
N ARG A 157 1.83 -15.24 28.03
CA ARG A 157 2.75 -16.34 27.69
C ARG A 157 3.94 -15.86 26.85
N SER A 158 3.78 -14.78 26.10
CA SER A 158 4.89 -14.13 25.38
C SER A 158 5.80 -13.37 26.35
N LYS A 159 5.23 -12.69 27.35
CA LYS A 159 5.97 -12.05 28.44
C LYS A 159 6.78 -13.07 29.25
N GLN A 160 6.15 -14.16 29.69
CA GLN A 160 6.84 -15.27 30.37
C GLN A 160 7.96 -15.89 29.52
N GLY A 161 7.74 -16.02 28.20
CA GLY A 161 8.77 -16.48 27.27
C GLY A 161 9.97 -15.53 27.18
N ALA A 162 9.72 -14.23 27.05
CA ALA A 162 10.76 -13.20 27.00
C ALA A 162 11.54 -13.09 28.33
N GLU A 163 10.85 -13.16 29.47
CA GLU A 163 11.47 -13.18 30.81
C GLU A 163 12.37 -14.41 31.01
N ALA A 164 12.08 -15.53 30.33
CA ALA A 164 12.90 -16.74 30.30
C ALA A 164 13.98 -16.75 29.19
N GLY A 165 14.00 -15.77 28.29
CA GLY A 165 14.86 -15.76 27.09
C GLY A 165 14.44 -16.71 25.97
N ASP A 166 13.27 -17.36 26.08
CA ASP A 166 12.66 -18.29 25.13
C ASP A 166 11.49 -17.60 24.38
N LEU A 167 11.81 -16.51 23.66
CA LEU A 167 10.94 -15.90 22.67
C LEU A 167 11.61 -15.84 21.29
N SER A 168 11.08 -16.64 20.37
CA SER A 168 11.46 -16.71 18.95
C SER A 168 10.44 -15.99 18.05
N ASP A 169 10.87 -15.56 16.86
CA ASP A 169 9.99 -15.07 15.76
C ASP A 169 8.69 -15.89 15.61
N LEU A 170 8.78 -17.22 15.69
CA LEU A 170 7.68 -18.15 15.43
C LEU A 170 6.51 -18.05 16.43
N ARG A 171 6.68 -17.48 17.64
CA ARG A 171 5.55 -17.20 18.55
C ARG A 171 4.73 -15.97 18.15
N ILE A 172 5.26 -15.15 17.25
CA ILE A 172 4.65 -13.91 16.78
C ILE A 172 4.01 -14.10 15.38
N LEU A 173 4.40 -15.15 14.64
CA LEU A 173 4.19 -15.28 13.19
C LEU A 173 3.48 -16.58 12.77
N GLU A 174 2.29 -16.84 13.30
CA GLU A 174 1.49 -18.02 12.96
C GLU A 174 0.69 -17.80 11.65
N LYS A 175 1.34 -18.00 10.50
CA LYS A 175 0.75 -17.71 9.17
C LYS A 175 -0.26 -18.77 8.67
N SER A 176 -1.39 -18.25 8.18
CA SER A 176 -2.36 -18.77 7.19
C SER A 176 -3.03 -20.14 7.34
N LEU A 177 -2.52 -21.09 8.14
CA LEU A 177 -3.18 -22.41 8.32
C LEU A 177 -3.15 -22.96 9.74
N SER A 178 -2.12 -22.65 10.52
CA SER A 178 -2.04 -23.18 11.89
C SER A 178 -3.08 -22.48 12.76
N CYS A 179 -3.96 -23.30 13.33
CA CYS A 179 -4.89 -22.86 14.36
C CYS A 179 -4.05 -22.65 15.61
N THR A 180 -3.89 -21.39 16.02
CA THR A 180 -3.14 -21.09 17.23
C THR A 180 -3.70 -21.92 18.38
N LYS A 181 -2.87 -22.31 19.36
CA LYS A 181 -3.34 -23.05 20.56
C LYS A 181 -4.33 -22.27 21.45
N TYR A 182 -4.80 -21.12 20.97
CA TYR A 182 -5.79 -20.22 21.54
C TYR A 182 -7.05 -20.15 20.65
N LEU A 183 -6.91 -20.14 19.31
CA LEU A 183 -8.03 -20.02 18.36
C LEU A 183 -8.13 -21.24 17.43
N THR A 184 -9.26 -21.96 17.52
CA THR A 184 -9.62 -23.00 16.56
C THR A 184 -9.85 -22.42 15.15
N HIS A 185 -9.85 -23.28 14.12
CA HIS A 185 -10.12 -22.85 12.74
C HIS A 185 -11.46 -22.09 12.62
N GLN A 186 -12.50 -22.52 13.34
CA GLN A 186 -13.80 -21.86 13.31
C GLN A 186 -13.72 -20.44 13.92
N GLN A 187 -13.06 -20.29 15.07
CA GLN A 187 -12.84 -18.98 15.70
C GLN A 187 -11.98 -18.06 14.82
N HIS A 188 -10.95 -18.59 14.16
CA HIS A 188 -10.18 -17.81 13.19
C HIS A 188 -11.06 -17.34 12.00
N GLN A 189 -11.92 -18.21 11.45
CA GLN A 189 -12.89 -17.85 10.42
C GLN A 189 -14.05 -16.97 10.94
N GLN A 190 -14.22 -16.82 12.25
CA GLN A 190 -15.11 -15.82 12.87
C GLN A 190 -14.41 -14.44 12.85
N VAL A 191 -13.20 -14.33 13.40
CA VAL A 191 -12.42 -13.09 13.41
C VAL A 191 -12.14 -12.56 11.99
N ILE A 192 -11.82 -13.42 11.03
CA ILE A 192 -11.63 -13.00 9.62
C ILE A 192 -12.93 -12.45 8.99
N ARG A 193 -14.11 -12.90 9.44
CA ARG A 193 -15.41 -12.37 8.97
C ARG A 193 -15.82 -11.07 9.65
N ASP A 194 -15.46 -10.84 10.92
CA ASP A 194 -15.58 -9.51 11.56
C ASP A 194 -14.70 -8.48 10.83
N LEU A 195 -13.46 -8.87 10.52
CA LEU A 195 -12.52 -8.06 9.75
C LEU A 195 -12.91 -7.86 8.26
N ALA A 196 -13.99 -8.48 7.76
CA ALA A 196 -14.43 -8.37 6.35
C ALA A 196 -14.48 -6.92 5.84
N SER A 197 -14.99 -6.02 6.69
CA SER A 197 -15.06 -4.58 6.45
C SER A 197 -13.71 -3.96 6.04
N VAL A 198 -12.61 -4.37 6.69
CA VAL A 198 -11.26 -3.85 6.45
C VAL A 198 -10.73 -4.25 5.08
N PHE A 199 -11.11 -5.43 4.57
CA PHE A 199 -10.74 -5.87 3.22
C PHE A 199 -11.58 -5.15 2.15
N ASP A 200 -12.90 -5.09 2.34
CA ASP A 200 -13.85 -4.68 1.30
C ASP A 200 -13.92 -3.15 1.12
N GLN A 201 -13.79 -2.35 2.19
CA GLN A 201 -14.03 -0.90 2.18
C GLN A 201 -13.21 -0.12 1.13
N HIS A 202 -12.02 -0.61 0.78
CA HIS A 202 -11.09 0.05 -0.16
C HIS A 202 -10.73 -0.82 -1.39
N MET A 203 -11.42 -1.95 -1.58
CA MET A 203 -11.19 -2.88 -2.69
C MET A 203 -11.44 -2.19 -4.04
N PRO A 204 -10.44 -2.05 -4.94
CA PRO A 204 -10.63 -1.28 -6.15
C PRO A 204 -11.54 -2.00 -7.16
N ALA A 205 -12.51 -1.24 -7.69
CA ALA A 205 -13.26 -1.65 -8.87
C ALA A 205 -12.29 -1.83 -10.06
N MET A 206 -12.37 -2.99 -10.72
CA MET A 206 -11.43 -3.40 -11.76
C MET A 206 -12.18 -3.69 -13.05
N ASN A 207 -11.82 -3.01 -14.14
CA ASN A 207 -12.30 -3.38 -15.46
C ASN A 207 -11.83 -4.80 -15.83
N LYS A 208 -12.72 -5.56 -16.48
CA LYS A 208 -12.44 -6.91 -16.99
C LYS A 208 -11.37 -6.88 -18.08
N ASP A 209 -11.30 -5.79 -18.85
CA ASP A 209 -10.35 -5.62 -19.95
C ASP A 209 -8.89 -5.71 -19.46
N ILE A 210 -8.59 -5.23 -18.25
CA ILE A 210 -7.26 -5.37 -17.63
C ILE A 210 -6.85 -6.85 -17.50
N SER A 211 -7.81 -7.74 -17.24
CA SER A 211 -7.56 -9.19 -17.19
C SER A 211 -7.49 -9.81 -18.58
N PHE A 212 -8.21 -9.28 -19.57
CA PHE A 212 -8.08 -9.70 -20.96
C PHE A 212 -6.70 -9.33 -21.53
N TRP A 213 -6.28 -8.06 -21.38
CA TRP A 213 -4.98 -7.56 -21.84
C TRP A 213 -3.80 -8.31 -21.21
N ALA A 214 -3.83 -8.57 -19.89
CA ALA A 214 -2.77 -9.32 -19.23
C ALA A 214 -2.61 -10.75 -19.78
N ASN A 215 -3.73 -11.43 -20.11
CA ASN A 215 -3.69 -12.76 -20.71
C ASN A 215 -3.25 -12.71 -22.19
N ASP A 216 -3.81 -11.80 -22.99
CA ASP A 216 -3.43 -11.59 -24.40
C ASP A 216 -1.92 -11.30 -24.53
N LEU A 217 -1.38 -10.38 -23.72
CA LEU A 217 0.06 -10.10 -23.62
C LEU A 217 0.90 -11.31 -23.15
N THR A 218 0.33 -12.24 -22.39
CA THR A 218 1.03 -13.47 -21.98
C THR A 218 1.06 -14.53 -23.09
N THR A 219 0.04 -14.56 -23.95
CA THR A 219 -0.09 -15.57 -25.03
C THR A 219 0.66 -15.26 -26.31
N LYS A 220 1.20 -14.04 -26.47
CA LYS A 220 1.93 -13.61 -27.67
C LYS A 220 3.39 -14.07 -27.64
N GLU A 221 3.88 -14.57 -28.77
CA GLU A 221 5.31 -14.82 -28.97
C GLU A 221 6.02 -13.52 -29.35
N TYR A 222 7.07 -13.15 -28.61
CA TYR A 222 7.82 -11.92 -28.83
C TYR A 222 9.25 -12.19 -29.28
N LEU A 223 9.58 -11.70 -30.48
CA LEU A 223 10.95 -11.77 -31.02
C LEU A 223 11.89 -10.72 -30.41
N SER A 224 11.36 -9.66 -29.79
CA SER A 224 12.16 -8.64 -29.09
C SER A 224 11.38 -7.88 -28.02
N SER A 225 12.10 -7.23 -27.08
CA SER A 225 11.52 -6.28 -26.10
C SER A 225 10.84 -5.07 -26.77
N LEU A 226 11.22 -4.72 -28.01
CA LEU A 226 10.53 -3.69 -28.78
C LEU A 226 9.12 -4.14 -29.22
N ASP A 227 8.93 -5.43 -29.51
CA ASP A 227 7.62 -5.97 -29.88
C ASP A 227 6.69 -6.11 -28.68
N VAL A 228 7.24 -6.41 -27.50
CA VAL A 228 6.54 -6.28 -26.21
C VAL A 228 6.05 -4.85 -26.01
N LYS A 229 6.90 -3.84 -26.25
CA LYS A 229 6.52 -2.42 -26.14
C LYS A 229 5.43 -1.99 -27.12
N LYS A 230 5.42 -2.52 -28.35
CA LYS A 230 4.33 -2.28 -29.31
C LYS A 230 3.00 -2.84 -28.78
N ALA A 231 2.98 -4.12 -28.37
CA ALA A 231 1.77 -4.74 -27.86
C ALA A 231 1.22 -4.04 -26.59
N CYS A 232 2.10 -3.56 -25.70
CA CYS A 232 1.68 -2.75 -24.56
C CYS A 232 1.18 -1.35 -24.96
N LEU A 233 1.70 -0.76 -26.04
CA LEU A 233 1.22 0.51 -26.57
C LEU A 233 -0.18 0.37 -27.18
N ASP A 234 -0.45 -0.74 -27.88
CA ASP A 234 -1.78 -1.05 -28.40
C ASP A 234 -2.80 -1.16 -27.24
N VAL A 235 -2.43 -1.85 -26.15
CA VAL A 235 -3.21 -1.92 -24.90
C VAL A 235 -3.41 -0.53 -24.26
N LEU A 236 -2.37 0.32 -24.22
CA LEU A 236 -2.47 1.68 -23.70
C LEU A 236 -3.41 2.57 -24.53
N ASN A 237 -3.40 2.43 -25.85
CA ASN A 237 -4.33 3.14 -26.74
C ASN A 237 -5.78 2.71 -26.46
N LEU A 238 -6.05 1.41 -26.33
CA LEU A 238 -7.38 0.89 -25.96
C LEU A 238 -7.83 1.41 -24.58
N ALA A 239 -6.92 1.47 -23.60
CA ALA A 239 -7.22 2.01 -22.29
C ALA A 239 -7.56 3.52 -22.34
N MET A 240 -6.89 4.31 -23.18
CA MET A 240 -7.22 5.72 -23.40
C MET A 240 -8.62 5.93 -24.00
N GLU A 241 -9.10 5.00 -24.83
CA GLU A 241 -10.46 5.05 -25.39
C GLU A 241 -11.54 4.76 -24.33
N SER A 242 -11.23 3.93 -23.32
CA SER A 242 -12.17 3.51 -22.26
C SER A 242 -12.64 4.65 -21.35
N LYS A 243 -11.78 5.67 -21.12
CA LYS A 243 -11.94 6.73 -20.13
C LYS A 243 -12.09 6.25 -18.67
N ASP A 244 -11.64 5.05 -18.37
CA ASP A 244 -11.44 4.57 -17.00
C ASP A 244 -9.99 4.80 -16.57
N ASP A 245 -9.78 5.67 -15.57
CA ASP A 245 -8.46 6.00 -15.05
C ASP A 245 -7.75 4.77 -14.45
N VAL A 246 -8.50 3.79 -13.93
CA VAL A 246 -7.94 2.53 -13.41
C VAL A 246 -7.39 1.67 -14.56
N SER A 247 -8.14 1.55 -15.66
CA SER A 247 -7.68 0.88 -16.89
C SER A 247 -6.48 1.58 -17.52
N PHE A 248 -6.47 2.93 -17.56
CA PHE A 248 -5.34 3.71 -18.08
C PHE A 248 -4.08 3.56 -17.23
N LEU A 249 -4.21 3.62 -15.90
CA LEU A 249 -3.11 3.36 -14.97
C LEU A 249 -2.58 1.93 -15.11
N ALA A 250 -3.46 0.93 -15.15
CA ALA A 250 -3.09 -0.46 -15.35
C ALA A 250 -2.31 -0.67 -16.65
N ALA A 251 -2.80 -0.14 -17.78
CA ALA A 251 -2.13 -0.24 -19.07
C ALA A 251 -0.80 0.53 -19.12
N SER A 252 -0.70 1.67 -18.43
CA SER A 252 0.55 2.43 -18.28
C SER A 252 1.61 1.59 -17.56
N ILE A 253 1.22 0.86 -16.51
CA ILE A 253 2.11 -0.07 -15.80
C ILE A 253 2.46 -1.28 -16.66
N MET A 254 1.52 -1.83 -17.46
CA MET A 254 1.86 -2.89 -18.43
C MET A 254 2.97 -2.43 -19.39
N PHE A 255 2.88 -1.18 -19.88
CA PHE A 255 3.89 -0.58 -20.76
C PHE A 255 5.22 -0.27 -20.03
N SER A 256 5.18 0.14 -18.76
CA SER A 256 6.39 0.47 -17.98
C SER A 256 7.10 -0.77 -17.41
N TRP A 257 6.36 -1.87 -17.16
CA TRP A 257 6.82 -3.07 -16.46
C TRP A 257 7.11 -4.27 -17.38
N LEU A 258 6.16 -4.73 -18.20
CA LEU A 258 6.30 -5.97 -18.97
C LEU A 258 7.58 -6.02 -19.84
N PRO A 259 8.03 -4.93 -20.50
CA PRO A 259 9.27 -4.93 -21.28
C PRO A 259 10.57 -5.10 -20.46
N ARG A 260 10.50 -5.03 -19.12
CA ARG A 260 11.62 -5.31 -18.19
C ARG A 260 11.73 -6.80 -17.84
N LEU A 261 10.64 -7.57 -18.00
CA LEU A 261 10.58 -8.98 -17.61
C LEU A 261 11.31 -9.89 -18.60
N PRO A 262 11.97 -10.98 -18.14
CA PRO A 262 12.53 -11.99 -19.03
C PRO A 262 11.41 -12.75 -19.76
N GLN A 263 11.69 -13.26 -20.97
CA GLN A 263 10.70 -14.01 -21.77
C GLN A 263 10.27 -15.34 -21.12
N GLN A 264 11.13 -15.90 -20.27
CA GLN A 264 10.90 -17.13 -19.51
C GLN A 264 11.31 -16.91 -18.05
N PRO A 265 10.72 -17.65 -17.08
CA PRO A 265 11.16 -17.58 -15.68
C PRO A 265 12.66 -17.87 -15.56
N PRO A 266 13.42 -17.11 -14.77
CA PRO A 266 14.85 -17.32 -14.64
C PRO A 266 15.14 -18.65 -13.92
N SER A 267 16.10 -19.42 -14.42
CA SER A 267 16.41 -20.78 -13.92
C SER A 267 17.01 -20.80 -12.50
N ALA A 268 17.46 -19.64 -12.01
CA ALA A 268 17.75 -19.35 -10.62
C ALA A 268 17.20 -17.94 -10.30
N PRO A 269 16.77 -17.66 -9.05
CA PRO A 269 16.38 -16.30 -8.67
C PRO A 269 17.53 -15.31 -8.85
N SER A 270 17.22 -14.07 -9.20
CA SER A 270 18.19 -12.98 -9.21
C SER A 270 18.58 -12.65 -7.77
N ASP A 271 19.80 -13.02 -7.35
CA ASP A 271 20.29 -12.87 -5.97
C ASP A 271 20.60 -11.39 -5.56
N VAL A 272 20.25 -10.39 -6.38
CA VAL A 272 20.50 -8.95 -6.13
C VAL A 272 19.21 -8.19 -5.84
N GLU A 273 19.12 -7.60 -4.64
CA GLU A 273 17.93 -6.89 -4.13
C GLU A 273 17.55 -5.67 -4.97
N ASP A 274 18.50 -4.77 -5.27
CA ASP A 274 18.28 -3.61 -6.16
C ASP A 274 17.75 -4.02 -7.55
N THR A 275 18.19 -5.18 -8.05
CA THR A 275 17.73 -5.72 -9.35
C THR A 275 16.32 -6.29 -9.25
N HIS A 276 15.93 -6.85 -8.09
CA HIS A 276 14.55 -7.23 -7.83
C HIS A 276 13.64 -6.00 -7.74
N VAL A 277 14.06 -4.97 -6.99
CA VAL A 277 13.38 -3.68 -6.89
C VAL A 277 13.09 -3.09 -8.27
N HIS A 278 14.14 -2.85 -9.07
CA HIS A 278 14.00 -2.15 -10.36
C HIS A 278 13.26 -2.95 -11.45
N ASN A 279 13.21 -4.28 -11.34
CA ASN A 279 12.52 -5.12 -12.33
C ASN A 279 11.07 -5.46 -11.96
N TYR A 280 10.70 -5.52 -10.67
CA TYR A 280 9.40 -6.03 -10.22
C TYR A 280 8.55 -5.06 -9.39
N LEU A 281 9.14 -4.09 -8.69
CA LEU A 281 8.42 -3.22 -7.75
C LEU A 281 8.48 -1.74 -8.11
N ASP A 282 9.59 -1.26 -8.68
CA ASP A 282 9.80 0.14 -9.07
C ASP A 282 8.67 0.69 -9.96
N ALA A 283 8.38 0.01 -11.08
CA ALA A 283 7.29 0.41 -11.97
C ALA A 283 5.94 0.45 -11.24
N LEU A 284 5.62 -0.60 -10.50
CA LEU A 284 4.33 -0.79 -9.85
C LEU A 284 4.07 0.25 -8.75
N LEU A 285 5.05 0.51 -7.88
CA LEU A 285 4.92 1.45 -6.76
C LEU A 285 4.97 2.90 -7.25
N ASN A 286 5.93 3.24 -8.13
CA ASN A 286 6.07 4.58 -8.66
C ASN A 286 4.80 5.01 -9.39
N ASP A 287 4.26 4.18 -10.28
CA ASP A 287 3.08 4.52 -11.09
C ASP A 287 1.79 4.54 -10.23
N ILE A 288 1.57 3.55 -9.33
CA ILE A 288 0.33 3.50 -8.50
C ILE A 288 0.27 4.64 -7.48
N TYR A 289 1.34 4.87 -6.70
CA TYR A 289 1.33 5.96 -5.71
C TYR A 289 1.59 7.32 -6.37
N GLY A 290 2.27 7.36 -7.53
CA GLY A 290 2.51 8.57 -8.31
C GLY A 290 1.30 9.03 -9.13
N SER A 291 0.25 8.22 -9.24
CA SER A 291 -1.02 8.64 -9.85
C SER A 291 -1.71 9.76 -9.07
N GLU A 292 -1.41 9.89 -7.76
CA GLU A 292 -1.94 10.96 -6.90
C GLU A 292 -0.84 11.99 -6.57
N PRO A 293 -0.97 13.26 -7.00
CA PRO A 293 0.02 14.31 -6.71
C PRO A 293 0.21 14.67 -5.22
N ILE A 294 -0.55 14.05 -4.30
CA ILE A 294 -0.44 14.24 -2.86
C ILE A 294 0.68 13.40 -2.23
N PHE A 295 0.97 12.23 -2.81
CA PHE A 295 2.03 11.34 -2.31
C PHE A 295 3.39 11.78 -2.82
N VAL A 296 4.39 11.60 -1.97
CA VAL A 296 5.80 11.66 -2.34
C VAL A 296 6.42 10.33 -1.91
N GLN A 297 7.30 9.80 -2.76
CA GLN A 297 7.93 8.49 -2.59
C GLN A 297 9.44 8.67 -2.42
N GLU A 298 10.05 7.94 -1.48
CA GLU A 298 11.49 7.88 -1.29
C GLU A 298 11.93 6.41 -1.15
N TRP A 299 12.92 5.99 -1.95
CA TRP A 299 13.64 4.73 -1.77
C TRP A 299 14.73 4.92 -0.69
N ALA A 300 15.12 3.83 -0.01
CA ALA A 300 16.09 3.85 1.09
C ALA A 300 17.36 4.67 0.80
N ASN A 301 17.90 4.59 -0.42
CA ASN A 301 19.12 5.31 -0.81
C ASN A 301 18.99 6.85 -0.83
N GLY A 302 17.76 7.39 -0.82
CA GLY A 302 17.51 8.84 -0.74
C GLY A 302 17.43 9.41 0.69
N PHE A 303 17.21 8.57 1.71
CA PHE A 303 16.77 9.04 3.03
C PHE A 303 17.80 8.78 4.16
N LEU A 304 18.39 9.85 4.70
CA LEU A 304 19.16 9.83 5.94
C LEU A 304 18.21 9.97 7.15
N SER A 305 17.47 8.89 7.42
CA SER A 305 16.55 8.83 8.56
C SER A 305 17.29 8.72 9.89
N THR A 306 16.71 9.27 10.96
CA THR A 306 17.02 8.91 12.35
C THR A 306 16.04 7.86 12.90
N ALA A 307 15.10 7.36 12.09
CA ALA A 307 14.23 6.25 12.47
C ALA A 307 15.06 4.99 12.71
N ARG A 308 14.67 4.22 13.73
CA ARG A 308 15.38 3.01 14.19
C ARG A 308 15.33 1.89 13.17
N PHE A 309 14.19 1.73 12.52
CA PHE A 309 13.97 0.87 11.39
C PHE A 309 13.81 1.76 10.15
N LYS A 310 14.32 1.30 9.01
CA LYS A 310 14.37 2.05 7.77
C LYS A 310 13.82 1.15 6.66
N PRO A 311 12.65 1.46 6.08
CA PRO A 311 12.05 0.65 5.04
C PRO A 311 12.82 0.83 3.72
N ASP A 312 12.70 -0.16 2.84
CA ASP A 312 13.37 -0.15 1.54
C ASP A 312 12.72 0.87 0.57
N TRP A 313 11.41 1.08 0.70
CA TRP A 313 10.64 2.17 0.08
C TRP A 313 9.57 2.71 1.04
N VAL A 314 9.24 4.00 0.89
CA VAL A 314 8.18 4.67 1.67
C VAL A 314 7.41 5.70 0.84
N ALA A 315 6.09 5.62 0.90
CA ALA A 315 5.15 6.65 0.47
C ALA A 315 4.66 7.46 1.69
N PHE A 316 4.79 8.78 1.58
CA PHE A 316 4.44 9.72 2.63
C PHE A 316 3.77 10.97 2.06
N VAL A 317 3.18 11.77 2.94
CA VAL A 317 2.65 13.11 2.61
C VAL A 317 3.35 14.19 3.42
N LYS A 318 3.34 15.42 2.89
CA LYS A 318 3.92 16.61 3.55
C LYS A 318 2.90 17.76 3.65
N PRO A 319 1.79 17.59 4.40
CA PRO A 319 0.88 18.70 4.70
C PRO A 319 1.64 19.84 5.39
N TRP A 320 1.69 20.99 4.73
CA TRP A 320 2.51 22.15 5.06
C TRP A 320 4.02 21.88 5.03
N PHE A 321 4.55 21.25 6.09
CA PHE A 321 5.98 21.00 6.32
C PHE A 321 6.26 19.72 7.14
N THR A 322 5.25 19.16 7.82
CA THR A 322 5.40 17.92 8.59
C THR A 322 5.25 16.73 7.67
N ARG A 323 6.18 15.77 7.77
CA ARG A 323 6.15 14.50 7.01
C ARG A 323 5.33 13.48 7.81
N PHE A 324 4.43 12.78 7.13
CA PHE A 324 3.67 11.64 7.67
C PHE A 324 3.77 10.47 6.71
N ASP A 325 4.33 9.36 7.19
CA ASP A 325 4.59 8.17 6.39
C ASP A 325 3.35 7.27 6.44
N ILE A 326 2.80 6.93 5.28
CA ILE A 326 1.45 6.31 5.15
C ILE A 326 1.53 4.89 4.59
N GLY A 327 2.53 4.61 3.75
CA GLY A 327 2.80 3.27 3.20
C GLY A 327 4.29 2.96 3.19
N VAL A 328 4.66 1.74 3.56
CA VAL A 328 6.04 1.23 3.53
C VAL A 328 6.14 -0.09 2.79
N CYS A 329 7.31 -0.37 2.22
CA CYS A 329 7.62 -1.63 1.56
C CYS A 329 8.97 -2.17 2.02
N GLU A 330 8.98 -3.44 2.39
CA GLU A 330 10.18 -4.22 2.69
C GLU A 330 10.40 -5.24 1.57
N VAL A 331 11.60 -5.22 0.99
CA VAL A 331 11.96 -6.02 -0.19
C VAL A 331 13.11 -6.94 0.17
N LYS A 332 12.95 -8.25 -0.04
CA LYS A 332 13.98 -9.23 0.30
C LYS A 332 14.15 -10.26 -0.81
N THR A 333 15.39 -10.60 -1.10
CA THR A 333 15.71 -11.75 -1.96
C THR A 333 15.48 -13.06 -1.21
N THR A 334 15.22 -14.16 -1.92
CA THR A 334 14.79 -15.44 -1.32
C THR A 334 15.90 -16.24 -0.63
N ARG A 335 17.10 -15.67 -0.43
CA ARG A 335 18.32 -16.47 -0.18
C ARG A 335 19.34 -15.95 0.84
N THR A 336 19.33 -14.68 1.21
CA THR A 336 20.45 -14.09 1.98
C THR A 336 20.01 -13.36 3.24
N ASN A 337 20.71 -13.69 4.34
CA ASN A 337 20.67 -13.04 5.64
C ASN A 337 19.34 -13.15 6.41
N ALA A 338 19.29 -14.10 7.35
CA ALA A 338 18.43 -13.94 8.51
C ALA A 338 18.96 -12.77 9.36
N GLY A 339 18.37 -11.60 9.20
CA GLY A 339 18.57 -10.49 10.13
C GLY A 339 18.12 -10.89 11.55
N VAL A 340 18.55 -10.10 12.54
CA VAL A 340 18.11 -10.26 13.95
C VAL A 340 16.58 -10.36 14.06
N PHE A 341 15.88 -9.61 13.22
CA PHE A 341 14.43 -9.65 13.08
C PHE A 341 14.01 -10.42 11.83
N SER A 342 12.84 -11.04 11.87
CA SER A 342 12.10 -11.34 10.65
C SER A 342 11.59 -10.07 9.99
N ASP A 343 11.54 -10.08 8.67
CA ASP A 343 11.19 -8.92 7.84
C ASP A 343 9.73 -8.51 8.04
N TYR A 344 8.87 -9.47 8.43
CA TYR A 344 7.52 -9.20 8.93
C TYR A 344 7.53 -8.43 10.26
N VAL A 345 8.35 -8.82 11.24
CA VAL A 345 8.46 -8.10 12.52
C VAL A 345 9.05 -6.71 12.30
N LYS A 346 10.03 -6.56 11.39
CA LYS A 346 10.56 -5.25 10.98
C LYS A 346 9.44 -4.37 10.40
N LEU A 347 8.70 -4.87 9.40
CA LEU A 347 7.58 -4.17 8.77
C LEU A 347 6.48 -3.79 9.79
N GLY A 348 6.13 -4.70 10.71
CA GLY A 348 5.16 -4.44 11.77
C GLY A 348 5.61 -3.35 12.74
N LEU A 349 6.91 -3.29 13.09
CA LEU A 349 7.47 -2.22 13.92
C LEU A 349 7.51 -0.87 13.19
N GLU A 350 7.82 -0.87 11.88
CA GLU A 350 7.78 0.33 11.03
C GLU A 350 6.34 0.88 10.92
N MET A 351 5.37 0.02 10.59
CA MET A 351 3.95 0.39 10.53
C MET A 351 3.43 0.92 11.88
N ARG A 352 3.79 0.28 13.00
CA ARG A 352 3.43 0.74 14.35
C ARG A 352 3.95 2.16 14.62
N ASP A 353 5.21 2.43 14.27
CA ASP A 353 5.84 3.73 14.54
C ASP A 353 5.26 4.84 13.65
N MET A 354 4.90 4.53 12.39
CA MET A 354 4.14 5.43 11.49
C MET A 354 2.75 5.76 12.06
N LEU A 355 2.00 4.74 12.46
CA LEU A 355 0.64 4.84 12.99
C LEU A 355 0.61 5.67 14.28
N ASN A 356 1.59 5.50 15.16
CA ASN A 356 1.72 6.29 16.38
C ASN A 356 1.91 7.79 16.10
N GLU A 357 2.67 8.19 15.08
CA GLU A 357 2.82 9.61 14.71
C GLU A 357 1.54 10.22 14.13
N LEU A 358 0.69 9.43 13.47
CA LEU A 358 -0.65 9.84 13.02
C LEU A 358 -1.61 10.04 14.21
N ILE A 359 -1.72 9.05 15.09
CA ILE A 359 -2.57 9.11 16.30
C ILE A 359 -2.16 10.31 17.17
N LYS A 360 -0.86 10.57 17.30
CA LYS A 360 -0.28 11.73 18.00
C LYS A 360 -0.63 13.10 17.40
N GLN A 361 -1.17 13.18 16.17
CA GLN A 361 -1.77 14.42 15.65
C GLN A 361 -3.23 14.62 16.10
N GLY A 362 -3.86 13.61 16.68
CA GLY A 362 -5.31 13.51 16.84
C GLY A 362 -6.02 13.00 15.58
N LEU A 363 -5.42 12.04 14.85
CA LEU A 363 -6.09 11.39 13.72
C LEU A 363 -6.88 10.16 14.19
N ASP A 364 -8.18 10.34 14.35
CA ASP A 364 -9.12 9.26 14.65
C ASP A 364 -9.15 8.21 13.54
N HIS A 365 -9.28 6.94 13.91
CA HIS A 365 -9.27 5.79 13.00
C HIS A 365 -8.07 5.77 12.03
N ALA A 366 -6.89 6.23 12.47
CA ALA A 366 -5.67 6.19 11.68
C ALA A 366 -5.33 4.76 11.22
N GLN A 367 -4.87 4.64 9.98
CA GLN A 367 -4.40 3.39 9.38
C GLN A 367 -3.11 3.64 8.59
N VAL A 368 -2.27 2.61 8.43
CA VAL A 368 -1.08 2.65 7.58
C VAL A 368 -0.93 1.36 6.78
N CYS A 369 -0.25 1.43 5.64
CA CYS A 369 -0.07 0.31 4.72
C CYS A 369 1.35 -0.27 4.74
N GLY A 370 1.45 -1.58 4.52
CA GLY A 370 2.71 -2.31 4.45
C GLY A 370 2.73 -3.29 3.27
N ILE A 371 3.89 -3.44 2.64
CA ILE A 371 4.09 -4.37 1.52
C ILE A 371 5.34 -5.21 1.81
N LEU A 372 5.18 -6.53 1.93
CA LEU A 372 6.28 -7.47 2.17
C LEU A 372 6.48 -8.34 0.92
N VAL A 373 7.21 -7.80 -0.06
CA VAL A 373 7.47 -8.38 -1.40
C VAL A 373 6.21 -8.75 -2.22
N LYS A 374 5.46 -9.76 -1.75
CA LYS A 374 4.35 -10.44 -2.43
C LYS A 374 3.02 -10.33 -1.64
N GLU A 375 3.08 -9.81 -0.43
CA GLU A 375 1.96 -9.71 0.53
C GLU A 375 1.69 -8.23 0.83
N THR A 376 0.42 -7.85 0.95
CA THR A 376 0.01 -6.49 1.33
C THR A 376 -0.73 -6.50 2.66
N TYR A 377 -0.54 -5.44 3.44
CA TYR A 377 -1.00 -5.30 4.82
C TYR A 377 -1.58 -3.91 5.09
N VAL A 378 -2.52 -3.85 6.02
CA VAL A 378 -2.91 -2.61 6.73
C VAL A 378 -2.67 -2.81 8.23
N MET A 379 -2.32 -1.74 8.95
CA MET A 379 -2.32 -1.72 10.41
C MET A 379 -3.18 -0.55 10.90
N ASP A 380 -4.02 -0.84 11.89
CA ASP A 380 -4.73 0.14 12.71
C ASP A 380 -4.56 -0.16 14.21
N LEU A 381 -5.07 0.72 15.07
CA LEU A 381 -5.15 0.55 16.52
C LEU A 381 -6.61 0.53 16.92
N LYS A 382 -7.08 -0.58 17.51
CA LYS A 382 -8.43 -0.70 18.10
C LYS A 382 -8.36 -1.60 19.33
N TRP A 383 -9.15 -1.31 20.37
CA TRP A 383 -9.14 -2.04 21.65
C TRP A 383 -7.72 -2.11 22.28
N PRO A 384 -7.05 -0.95 22.39
CA PRO A 384 -5.58 -0.79 22.49
C PRO A 384 -4.62 -1.80 21.82
N VAL A 385 -5.08 -2.60 20.84
CA VAL A 385 -4.27 -3.61 20.13
C VAL A 385 -3.97 -3.12 18.71
N TYR A 386 -2.70 -3.23 18.32
CA TYR A 386 -2.25 -3.00 16.94
C TYR A 386 -2.67 -4.18 16.06
N ARG A 387 -3.57 -3.98 15.10
CA ARG A 387 -4.12 -5.04 14.24
C ARG A 387 -3.46 -5.00 12.86
N MET A 388 -2.43 -5.83 12.64
CA MET A 388 -1.80 -5.98 11.33
C MET A 388 -2.54 -7.03 10.48
N VAL A 389 -3.39 -6.57 9.57
CA VAL A 389 -4.25 -7.41 8.73
C VAL A 389 -3.64 -7.59 7.35
N MET A 390 -3.41 -8.85 6.93
CA MET A 390 -2.92 -9.19 5.58
C MET A 390 -4.05 -9.07 4.56
N LEU A 391 -4.09 -7.96 3.83
CA LEU A 391 -5.09 -7.67 2.80
C LEU A 391 -5.03 -8.65 1.62
N SER A 392 -3.83 -9.04 1.20
CA SER A 392 -3.64 -9.93 0.06
C SER A 392 -2.30 -10.67 0.09
N SER A 393 -2.25 -11.82 -0.59
CA SER A 393 -1.02 -12.54 -0.90
C SER A 393 -1.08 -12.98 -2.37
N VAL A 394 -0.16 -12.46 -3.17
CA VAL A 394 -0.14 -12.59 -4.63
C VAL A 394 1.21 -13.11 -5.09
N ARG A 395 1.30 -13.67 -6.31
CA ARG A 395 2.60 -13.96 -6.95
C ARG A 395 2.91 -12.84 -7.95
N LEU A 396 4.05 -12.19 -7.78
CA LEU A 396 4.57 -11.24 -8.77
C LEU A 396 4.89 -11.97 -10.09
N PRO A 397 4.58 -11.38 -11.26
CA PRO A 397 5.13 -11.82 -12.53
C PRO A 397 6.67 -11.84 -12.48
N ASP A 398 7.25 -13.01 -12.74
CA ASP A 398 8.70 -13.24 -12.83
C ASP A 398 9.20 -13.25 -14.28
N SER A 399 8.27 -13.24 -15.25
CA SER A 399 8.54 -13.33 -16.68
C SER A 399 7.31 -12.90 -17.50
N VAL A 400 7.50 -12.70 -18.80
CA VAL A 400 6.40 -12.47 -19.77
C VAL A 400 5.38 -13.62 -19.70
N ALA A 401 5.86 -14.87 -19.60
CA ALA A 401 5.04 -16.07 -19.49
C ALA A 401 4.20 -16.17 -18.19
N THR A 402 4.47 -15.35 -17.17
CA THR A 402 3.67 -15.28 -15.93
C THR A 402 2.92 -13.95 -15.75
N PHE A 403 2.87 -13.11 -16.79
CA PHE A 403 2.27 -11.77 -16.69
C PHE A 403 0.74 -11.75 -16.55
N SER A 404 0.06 -12.86 -16.81
CA SER A 404 -1.37 -13.05 -16.51
C SER A 404 -1.72 -12.88 -15.02
N LEU A 405 -0.72 -12.92 -14.13
CA LEU A 405 -0.84 -12.63 -12.71
C LEU A 405 -0.98 -11.11 -12.40
N PHE A 406 -0.60 -10.24 -13.33
CA PHE A 406 -0.60 -8.78 -13.17
C PHE A 406 -1.89 -8.20 -12.56
N PRO A 407 -3.13 -8.57 -13.00
CA PRO A 407 -4.35 -7.95 -12.49
C PRO A 407 -4.58 -8.18 -10.99
N SER A 408 -4.06 -9.28 -10.44
CA SER A 408 -4.15 -9.57 -8.99
C SER A 408 -3.15 -8.73 -8.21
N VAL A 409 -1.92 -8.59 -8.71
CA VAL A 409 -0.87 -7.76 -8.09
C VAL A 409 -1.23 -6.28 -8.13
N PHE A 410 -1.70 -5.80 -9.28
CA PHE A 410 -2.19 -4.44 -9.45
C PHE A 410 -3.36 -4.14 -8.49
N ARG A 411 -4.36 -5.04 -8.39
CA ARG A 411 -5.45 -4.91 -7.41
C ARG A 411 -4.93 -4.79 -5.97
N ALA A 412 -3.99 -5.66 -5.57
CA ALA A 412 -3.49 -5.71 -4.18
C ALA A 412 -2.75 -4.43 -3.76
N VAL A 413 -1.97 -3.82 -4.65
CA VAL A 413 -1.23 -2.57 -4.38
C VAL A 413 -2.10 -1.33 -4.61
N LEU A 414 -3.06 -1.37 -5.53
CA LEU A 414 -4.06 -0.31 -5.67
C LEU A 414 -4.98 -0.23 -4.43
N GLN A 415 -5.29 -1.36 -3.78
CA GLN A 415 -6.01 -1.39 -2.50
C GLN A 415 -5.25 -0.65 -1.38
N THR A 416 -3.93 -0.88 -1.23
CA THR A 416 -3.13 -0.13 -0.23
C THR A 416 -3.03 1.35 -0.56
N LYS A 417 -2.99 1.72 -1.84
CA LYS A 417 -3.06 3.13 -2.27
C LYS A 417 -4.42 3.76 -1.95
N ASN A 418 -5.53 3.05 -2.12
CA ASN A 418 -6.86 3.54 -1.78
C ASN A 418 -7.04 3.80 -0.27
N ILE A 419 -6.55 2.88 0.58
CA ILE A 419 -6.52 3.06 2.04
C ILE A 419 -5.69 4.31 2.39
N ALA A 420 -4.47 4.39 1.86
CA ALA A 420 -3.58 5.53 2.09
C ALA A 420 -4.20 6.87 1.66
N THR A 421 -4.90 6.93 0.52
CA THR A 421 -5.59 8.15 0.07
C THR A 421 -6.69 8.58 1.04
N SER A 422 -7.47 7.62 1.59
CA SER A 422 -8.50 7.93 2.59
C SER A 422 -7.91 8.51 3.87
N VAL A 423 -6.81 7.92 4.37
CA VAL A 423 -6.08 8.41 5.56
C VAL A 423 -5.53 9.82 5.34
N VAL A 424 -4.99 10.11 4.15
CA VAL A 424 -4.47 11.43 3.79
C VAL A 424 -5.57 12.49 3.76
N HIS A 425 -6.77 12.18 3.26
CA HIS A 425 -7.89 13.13 3.27
C HIS A 425 -8.32 13.49 4.69
N HIS A 426 -8.50 12.51 5.59
CA HIS A 426 -8.80 12.77 7.00
C HIS A 426 -7.69 13.60 7.68
N LEU A 427 -6.42 13.31 7.37
CA LEU A 427 -5.26 14.06 7.89
C LEU A 427 -5.22 15.51 7.38
N ASP A 428 -5.54 15.78 6.12
CA ASP A 428 -5.63 17.14 5.57
C ASP A 428 -6.80 17.93 6.20
N GLU A 429 -7.94 17.29 6.46
CA GLU A 429 -9.08 17.92 7.16
C GLU A 429 -8.74 18.26 8.62
N LEU A 430 -8.07 17.35 9.33
CA LEU A 430 -7.52 17.58 10.67
C LEU A 430 -6.51 18.73 10.70
N GLN A 431 -5.52 18.72 9.81
CA GLN A 431 -4.53 19.81 9.72
C GLN A 431 -5.19 21.14 9.32
N ALA A 432 -6.23 21.11 8.48
CA ALA A 432 -7.04 22.29 8.17
C ALA A 432 -7.83 22.81 9.38
N SER A 433 -8.42 21.94 10.21
CA SER A 433 -9.17 22.32 11.41
C SER A 433 -8.25 22.96 12.46
N LEU A 434 -7.11 22.32 12.76
CA LEU A 434 -6.06 22.83 13.66
C LEU A 434 -5.51 24.18 13.18
N SER A 435 -5.40 24.40 11.86
CA SER A 435 -4.95 25.68 11.29
C SER A 435 -5.96 26.83 11.48
N LYS A 436 -7.27 26.53 11.58
CA LYS A 436 -8.33 27.53 11.84
C LYS A 436 -8.29 28.01 13.29
N GLY A 437 -8.14 27.08 14.24
CA GLY A 437 -8.07 27.40 15.68
C GLY A 437 -6.94 28.38 16.02
N LYS A 438 -5.74 28.13 15.51
CA LYS A 438 -4.55 28.99 15.72
C LYS A 438 -4.76 30.45 15.27
N ARG A 439 -5.56 30.69 14.21
CA ARG A 439 -5.88 32.06 13.75
C ARG A 439 -6.90 32.77 14.65
N LYS A 440 -7.86 32.04 15.21
CA LYS A 440 -8.92 32.62 16.08
C LYS A 440 -8.33 33.18 17.38
N LEU A 441 -7.42 32.43 18.00
CA LEU A 441 -6.69 32.87 19.21
C LEU A 441 -5.83 34.12 18.95
N SER A 442 -5.16 34.19 17.80
CA SER A 442 -4.37 35.35 17.38
C SER A 442 -5.20 36.63 17.19
N ALA A 443 -6.50 36.52 16.93
CA ALA A 443 -7.39 37.68 16.75
C ALA A 443 -7.87 38.24 18.09
N THR A 444 -8.19 37.39 19.06
CA THR A 444 -8.64 37.80 20.40
C THR A 444 -7.53 38.34 21.29
N ALA A 445 -6.27 37.92 21.09
CA ALA A 445 -5.12 38.43 21.86
C ALA A 445 -4.71 39.88 21.52
N SER A 446 -5.41 40.56 20.59
CA SER A 446 -5.04 41.89 20.09
C SER A 446 -5.67 43.07 20.86
N TYR A 447 -6.32 42.85 22.00
CA TYR A 447 -6.92 43.92 22.81
C TYR A 447 -6.07 44.26 24.05
N HIS A 448 -5.78 45.55 24.20
CA HIS A 448 -5.22 46.20 25.41
C HIS A 448 -3.85 45.75 25.94
N HIS A 449 -2.81 45.82 25.10
CA HIS A 449 -1.52 46.34 25.56
C HIS A 449 -1.26 47.76 25.02
N THR A 450 -1.78 48.76 25.73
CA THR A 450 -1.33 50.14 25.59
C THR A 450 0.10 50.27 26.11
N PHE A 451 1.07 50.30 25.19
CA PHE A 451 2.46 50.59 25.53
C PHE A 451 2.57 51.92 26.29
N PRO A 452 3.22 51.96 27.48
CA PRO A 452 3.57 53.22 28.11
C PRO A 452 4.45 54.05 27.18
N LYS A 453 4.09 55.32 26.97
CA LYS A 453 4.91 56.25 26.18
C LYS A 453 6.24 56.46 26.88
N CYS A 454 7.31 55.87 26.36
CA CYS A 454 8.67 56.08 26.86
C CYS A 454 9.09 57.54 26.63
N THR A 455 8.93 58.37 27.66
CA THR A 455 9.43 59.74 27.67
C THR A 455 10.95 59.72 27.77
N ARG A 456 11.63 60.09 26.67
CA ARG A 456 13.07 60.41 26.72
C ARG A 456 13.30 61.49 27.77
N LEU A 457 14.00 61.14 28.84
CA LEU A 457 14.79 62.11 29.57
C LEU A 457 15.86 62.67 28.62
N LYS A 458 16.17 63.96 28.76
CA LYS A 458 17.36 64.57 28.18
C LYS A 458 18.36 64.78 29.29
N GLU A 459 19.61 64.46 28.98
CA GLU A 459 20.79 65.16 29.52
C GLU A 459 21.30 66.11 28.42
#